data_AF-A0A8T4QW98-F1
#
_entry.id   AF-A0A8T4QW98-F1
#
_cell.length_a   1.000
_cell.length_b   1.000
_cell.length_c   1.000
_cell.angle_alpha   90.00
_cell.angle_beta   90.00
_cell.angle_gamma   90.00
#
_symmetry.space_group_name_H-M   'P 1'
#
loop_
_entity.id
_entity.type
_entity.pdbx_description
1 polymer ?
#
loop_
_entity_poly.entity_id
_entity_poly.type
_entity_poly.pdbx_seq_one_letter_code
_entity_poly.pdbx_strand_id
1 'polypeptide(L)' 'MDKIKWCAGKKEGLSLIEPNSNLAEAYIKKAEEALESMRVNVIKDWKISTAYYTLYFSLYSVLTKIGIKCEIHSC' A
#
# COMPACT_ATOMS: atom_id res chain seq x y z
N MET A 1 5.02 19.62 -1.10
CA MET A 1 3.55 19.74 -1.07
C MET A 1 2.90 19.47 -2.43
N ASP A 2 3.57 19.78 -3.55
CA ASP A 2 2.93 19.79 -4.88
C ASP A 2 2.49 18.41 -5.38
N LYS A 3 3.22 17.35 -5.03
CA LYS A 3 2.85 15.96 -5.39
C LYS A 3 1.57 15.49 -4.69
N ILE A 4 1.39 15.82 -3.41
CA ILE A 4 0.18 15.47 -2.65
C ILE A 4 -1.03 16.21 -3.22
N LYS A 5 -0.88 17.52 -3.51
CA LYS A 5 -1.94 18.32 -4.16
C LYS A 5 -2.29 17.77 -5.54
N TRP A 6 -1.27 17.39 -6.32
CA TRP A 6 -1.46 16.77 -7.62
C TRP A 6 -2.25 15.47 -7.48
N CYS A 7 -1.88 14.61 -6.54
CA CYS A 7 -2.56 13.33 -6.33
C CYS A 7 -4.01 13.53 -5.87
N ALA A 8 -4.26 14.40 -4.89
CA ALA A 8 -5.61 14.71 -4.41
C ALA A 8 -6.50 15.32 -5.50
N GLY A 9 -5.92 15.95 -6.53
CA GLY A 9 -6.64 16.46 -7.69
C GLY A 9 -6.99 15.41 -8.75
N LYS A 10 -6.55 14.15 -8.61
CA LYS A 10 -6.89 13.06 -9.54
C LYS A 10 -8.10 12.28 -9.04
N LYS A 11 -8.94 11.86 -9.99
CA LYS A 11 -10.15 11.05 -9.71
C LYS A 11 -9.87 9.79 -8.88
N GLU A 12 -8.74 9.14 -9.14
CA GLU A 12 -8.29 7.90 -8.49
C GLU A 12 -7.14 8.13 -7.50
N GLY A 13 -6.83 9.40 -7.19
CA GLY A 13 -5.75 9.74 -6.28
C GLY A 13 -6.20 9.75 -4.82
N LEU A 14 -5.57 10.62 -4.02
CA LEU A 14 -5.85 10.71 -2.59
C LEU A 14 -7.28 11.19 -2.35
N SER A 15 -8.05 10.36 -1.64
CA SER A 15 -9.45 10.64 -1.28
C SER A 15 -9.74 10.18 0.14
N LEU A 16 -10.71 10.83 0.78
CA LEU A 16 -11.24 10.42 2.07
C LEU A 16 -12.36 9.40 1.89
N ILE A 17 -12.32 8.36 2.71
CA ILE A 17 -13.33 7.30 2.80
C ILE A 17 -13.63 7.00 4.26
N GLU A 18 -14.67 6.21 4.52
CA GLU A 18 -14.89 5.67 5.86
C GLU A 18 -13.71 4.78 6.29
N PRO A 19 -13.13 4.97 7.50
CA PRO A 19 -12.13 4.08 8.05
C PRO A 19 -12.60 2.63 8.05
N ASN A 20 -11.73 1.70 7.63
CA ASN A 20 -12.08 0.29 7.54
C ASN A 20 -11.04 -0.60 8.21
N SER A 21 -11.35 -1.06 9.42
CA SER A 21 -10.45 -1.92 10.20
C SER A 21 -10.23 -3.30 9.57
N ASN A 22 -11.27 -3.90 9.00
CA ASN A 22 -11.19 -5.24 8.41
C ASN A 22 -10.29 -5.22 7.16
N LEU A 23 -10.45 -4.20 6.31
CA LEU A 23 -9.62 -4.05 5.12
C LEU A 23 -8.18 -3.66 5.48
N ALA A 24 -7.99 -2.83 6.51
CA ALA A 24 -6.66 -2.52 7.02
C ALA A 24 -5.92 -3.77 7.51
N GLU A 25 -6.61 -4.67 8.24
CA GLU A 25 -6.05 -5.93 8.71
C GLU A 25 -5.73 -6.88 7.55
N ALA A 26 -6.62 -6.96 6.54
CA ALA A 26 -6.34 -7.72 5.32
C ALA A 26 -5.08 -7.22 4.59
N TYR A 27 -4.82 -5.91 4.59
CA TYR A 27 -3.58 -5.36 4.04
C TYR A 27 -2.35 -5.68 4.90
N ILE A 28 -2.45 -5.72 6.24
CA ILE A 28 -1.35 -6.20 7.09
C ILE A 28 -0.99 -7.64 6.71
N LYS A 29 -1.99 -8.52 6.62
CA LYS A 29 -1.76 -9.91 6.24
C LYS A 29 -1.06 -10.04 4.88
N LYS A 30 -1.47 -9.25 3.89
CA LYS A 30 -0.78 -9.20 2.58
C LYS A 30 0.65 -8.69 2.69
N ALA A 31 0.91 -7.71 3.56
CA ALA A 31 2.26 -7.21 3.79
C ALA A 31 3.16 -8.30 4.41
N GLU A 32 2.65 -9.07 5.37
CA GLU A 32 3.35 -10.19 5.99
C GLU A 32 3.64 -11.32 4.98
N GLU A 33 2.67 -11.68 4.14
CA GLU A 33 2.85 -12.67 3.08
C GLU A 33 3.90 -12.22 2.04
N ALA A 34 3.89 -10.93 1.68
CA ALA A 34 4.90 -10.35 0.79
C ALA A 34 6.29 -10.33 1.44
N LEU A 35 6.37 -10.05 2.74
CA LEU A 35 7.62 -10.07 3.50
C LEU A 35 8.22 -11.47 3.55
N GLU A 36 7.39 -12.48 3.78
CA GLU A 36 7.84 -13.87 3.76
C GLU A 36 8.30 -14.29 2.37
N SER A 37 7.55 -13.91 1.34
CA SER A 37 7.96 -14.11 -0.06
C SER A 37 9.33 -13.47 -0.34
N MET A 38 9.59 -12.26 0.14
CA MET A 38 10.90 -11.60 0.01
C MET A 38 12.02 -12.39 0.68
N ARG A 39 11.76 -13.02 1.84
CA ARG A 39 12.77 -13.81 2.57
C ARG A 39 13.15 -15.08 1.83
N VAL A 40 12.17 -15.78 1.25
CA VAL A 40 12.38 -17.08 0.59
C VAL A 40 12.80 -16.98 -0.87
N ASN A 41 12.53 -15.85 -1.54
CA ASN A 41 12.90 -15.66 -2.94
C ASN A 41 14.42 -15.61 -3.13
N VAL A 42 14.94 -16.49 -3.98
CA VAL A 42 16.36 -16.56 -4.35
C VAL A 42 16.72 -15.65 -5.53
N ILE A 43 15.75 -15.37 -6.41
CA ILE A 43 15.91 -14.49 -7.56
C ILE A 43 15.80 -13.04 -7.09
N LYS A 44 16.83 -12.25 -7.37
CA LYS A 44 16.95 -10.87 -6.91
C LYS A 44 15.75 -9.99 -7.31
N ASP A 45 15.28 -10.09 -8.55
CA ASP A 45 14.17 -9.26 -9.03
C ASP A 45 12.85 -9.56 -8.30
N TRP A 46 12.58 -10.83 -8.01
CA TRP A 46 11.43 -11.24 -7.21
C TRP A 46 11.56 -10.79 -5.76
N LYS A 47 12.78 -10.83 -5.20
CA LYS A 47 13.06 -10.32 -3.86
C LYS A 47 12.80 -8.81 -3.75
N ILE A 48 13.25 -8.02 -4.73
CA ILE A 48 13.00 -6.57 -4.76
C ILE A 48 11.51 -6.27 -4.92
N SER A 49 10.83 -6.99 -5.82
CA SER A 49 9.40 -6.80 -6.08
C SER A 49 8.54 -7.10 -4.86
N THR A 50 8.85 -8.18 -4.14
CA THR A 50 8.11 -8.57 -2.91
C THR A 50 8.44 -7.64 -1.73
N ALA A 51 9.65 -7.09 -1.66
CA ALA A 51 9.99 -6.01 -0.72
C ALA A 51 9.14 -4.75 -0.99
N TYR A 52 9.00 -4.36 -2.26
CA TYR A 52 8.12 -3.25 -2.65
C TYR A 52 6.67 -3.49 -2.20
N TYR A 53 6.12 -4.67 -2.47
CA TYR A 53 4.74 -4.98 -2.08
C TYR A 53 4.53 -5.06 -0.56
N THR A 54 5.56 -5.46 0.20
CA THR A 54 5.53 -5.40 1.67
C THR A 54 5.28 -3.98 2.15
N LEU A 55 6.04 -3.01 1.62
CA LEU A 55 5.92 -1.60 1.98
C LEU A 55 4.58 -1.01 1.50
N TYR A 56 4.20 -1.34 0.26
CA TYR A 56 2.95 -0.89 -0.34
C TYR A 56 1.73 -1.31 0.51
N PHE A 57 1.61 -2.59 0.84
CA PHE A 57 0.48 -3.06 1.65
C PHE A 57 0.53 -2.56 3.09
N SER A 58 1.73 -2.38 3.66
CA SER A 58 1.89 -1.76 4.99
C SER A 58 1.33 -0.33 5.00
N LEU A 59 1.66 0.47 3.98
CA LEU A 59 1.14 1.83 3.83
C LEU A 59 -0.38 1.83 3.63
N TYR A 60 -0.89 0.96 2.76
CA TYR A 60 -2.33 0.84 2.50
C TYR A 60 -3.12 0.43 3.73
N SER A 61 -2.55 -0.40 4.60
CA SER A 61 -3.16 -0.73 5.88
C SER A 61 -3.37 0.51 6.75
N VAL A 62 -2.31 1.32 6.92
CA VAL A 62 -2.38 2.56 7.71
C VAL A 62 -3.39 3.53 7.10
N LEU A 63 -3.31 3.79 5.80
CA LEU A 63 -4.20 4.72 5.10
C LEU A 63 -5.66 4.27 5.24
N THR A 64 -5.95 3.00 5.00
CA THR A 64 -7.32 2.46 5.14
C THR A 64 -7.83 2.53 6.57
N LYS A 65 -6.97 2.29 7.56
CA LYS A 65 -7.31 2.37 8.99
C LYS A 65 -7.73 3.78 9.41
N ILE A 66 -7.19 4.81 8.75
CA ILE A 66 -7.50 6.22 9.02
C ILE A 66 -8.45 6.85 8.00
N GLY A 67 -9.04 6.06 7.09
CA GLY A 67 -10.03 6.55 6.13
C GLY A 67 -9.43 7.30 4.94
N ILE A 68 -8.23 6.93 4.49
CA ILE A 68 -7.59 7.47 3.29
C ILE A 68 -7.46 6.38 2.24
N LYS A 69 -7.82 6.70 0.99
CA LYS A 69 -7.69 5.83 -0.18
C LYS A 69 -6.84 6.51 -1.25
N CYS A 70 -6.03 5.74 -1.95
CA CYS A 70 -5.36 6.11 -3.19
C CYS A 70 -5.35 4.88 -4.11
N GLU A 71 -5.64 5.03 -5.39
CA GLU A 71 -5.57 3.93 -6.37
C GLU A 71 -4.45 4.13 -7.39
N ILE A 72 -3.82 5.31 -7.38
CA ILE A 72 -2.63 5.61 -8.18
C ILE A 72 -1.38 5.12 -7.44
N HIS A 73 -0.71 4.13 -8.00
CA HIS A 73 0.50 3.53 -7.42
C HIS A 73 1.70 4.50 -7.36
N SER A 74 1.71 5.55 -8.19
CA SER A 74 2.82 6.50 -8.30
C SER A 74 2.71 7.75 -7.40
N CYS A 75 1.68 7.87 -6.56
CA CYS A 75 1.35 9.10 -5.81
C CYS A 75 2.24 9.43 -4.58
#